data_AF-A0A442SIB3-F1
#
_entry.id   AF-A0A442SIB3-F1
#
_cell.length_a   1.000
_cell.length_b   1.000
_cell.length_c   1.000
_cell.angle_alpha   90.00
_cell.angle_beta   90.00
_cell.angle_gamma   90.00
#
_symmetry.space_group_name_H-M   'P 1'
#
loop_
_entity.id
_entity.type
_entity.pdbx_description
1 polymer ?
#
loop_
_entity_poly.entity_id
_entity_poly.type
_entity_poly.pdbx_seq_one_letter_code
_entity_poly.pdbx_strand_id
1 'polypeptide(L)'
;MNVAQKEHLAALGVASVHDLPPGSNAKLEYANLTDTPDPESVETAPKYSEGQVQYLLGRSVDDLDDFQRGVLAGLGTTTEETSTAKPSGAPKLDVGKLQASGLTPTARNEIFEWFKVLEQADREARSGIAEHLRSTRWDLERARQNVGPYLV
;
A
#
# COMPACT_ATOMS: atom_id res chain seq x y z
N MET A 1 10.25 -20.44 -6.72
CA MET A 1 10.66 -21.85 -6.58
C MET A 1 10.82 -22.13 -5.11
N ASN A 2 9.87 -22.86 -4.53
CA ASN A 2 9.88 -23.17 -3.11
C ASN A 2 10.85 -24.32 -2.78
N VAL A 3 11.17 -24.58 -1.51
CA VAL A 3 12.16 -25.56 -1.04
C VAL A 3 11.78 -26.95 -1.55
N ALA A 4 10.50 -27.29 -1.49
CA ALA A 4 9.99 -28.57 -2.00
C ALA A 4 10.27 -28.75 -3.51
N GLN A 5 10.07 -27.69 -4.32
CA GLN A 5 10.41 -27.68 -5.73
C GLN A 5 11.92 -27.77 -5.96
N LYS A 6 12.75 -27.13 -5.12
CA LYS A 6 14.22 -27.24 -5.21
C LYS A 6 14.69 -28.66 -4.89
N GLU A 7 14.17 -29.26 -3.83
CA GLU A 7 14.49 -30.61 -3.40
C GLU A 7 14.06 -31.65 -4.44
N HIS A 8 12.88 -31.47 -5.04
CA HIS A 8 12.39 -32.34 -6.10
C HIS A 8 13.28 -32.29 -7.36
N LEU A 9 13.70 -31.10 -7.77
CA LEU A 9 14.66 -30.95 -8.88
C LEU A 9 16.03 -31.53 -8.54
N ALA A 10 16.52 -31.34 -7.31
CA ALA A 10 17.77 -31.90 -6.83
C ALA A 10 17.73 -33.45 -6.76
N ALA A 11 16.61 -34.04 -6.32
CA ALA A 11 16.42 -35.49 -6.29
C ALA A 11 16.43 -36.12 -7.69
N LEU A 12 15.99 -35.37 -8.71
CA LEU A 12 16.05 -35.78 -10.11
C LEU A 12 17.41 -35.48 -10.76
N GLY A 13 18.31 -34.76 -10.08
CA GLY A 13 19.63 -34.37 -10.59
C GLY A 13 19.58 -33.29 -11.67
N VAL A 14 18.53 -32.46 -11.66
CA VAL A 14 18.23 -31.52 -12.73
C VAL A 14 18.21 -30.08 -12.20
N ALA A 15 18.76 -29.12 -12.96
CA ALA A 15 18.87 -27.73 -12.54
C ALA A 15 17.56 -26.94 -12.75
N SER A 16 16.76 -27.30 -13.74
CA SER A 16 15.52 -26.62 -14.10
C SER A 16 14.40 -27.60 -14.49
N VAL A 17 13.15 -27.21 -14.25
CA VAL A 17 11.96 -27.95 -14.70
C VAL A 17 11.96 -28.13 -16.23
N HIS A 18 12.58 -27.21 -16.97
CA HIS A 18 12.66 -27.26 -18.43
C HIS A 18 13.56 -28.38 -18.96
N ASP A 19 14.51 -28.83 -18.14
CA ASP A 19 15.43 -29.91 -18.48
C ASP A 19 14.77 -31.30 -18.27
N LEU A 20 13.60 -31.36 -17.63
CA LEU A 20 12.82 -32.58 -17.53
C LEU A 20 12.22 -32.95 -18.90
N PRO A 21 12.10 -34.26 -19.21
CA PRO A 21 11.51 -34.70 -20.48
C PRO A 21 10.10 -34.12 -20.70
N PRO A 22 9.75 -33.69 -21.92
CA PRO A 22 8.40 -33.23 -22.23
C PRO A 22 7.40 -34.36 -22.01
N GLY A 23 6.33 -34.11 -21.24
CA GLY A 23 5.29 -35.10 -20.92
C GLY A 23 5.61 -36.05 -19.77
N SER A 24 6.71 -35.86 -19.04
CA SER A 24 7.00 -36.69 -17.87
C SER A 24 6.06 -36.40 -16.70
N ASN A 25 5.69 -37.45 -15.96
CA ASN A 25 4.91 -37.32 -14.72
C ASN A 25 5.63 -36.45 -13.68
N ALA A 26 6.97 -36.38 -13.73
CA ALA A 26 7.78 -35.51 -12.88
C ALA A 26 7.48 -34.01 -13.05
N LYS A 27 7.02 -33.55 -14.23
CA LYS A 27 6.58 -32.16 -14.41
C LYS A 27 5.23 -31.90 -13.74
N LEU A 28 4.34 -32.89 -13.75
CA LEU A 28 3.05 -32.81 -13.07
C LEU A 28 3.24 -32.84 -11.55
N GLU A 29 4.14 -33.70 -11.06
CA GLU A 29 4.53 -33.75 -9.65
C GLU A 29 5.15 -32.42 -9.19
N TYR A 30 6.06 -31.84 -9.97
CA TYR A 30 6.61 -30.50 -9.70
C TYR A 30 5.52 -29.41 -9.62
N ALA A 31 4.54 -29.44 -10.53
CA ALA A 31 3.42 -28.48 -10.56
C ALA A 31 2.44 -28.67 -9.39
N ASN A 32 2.35 -29.87 -8.82
CA ASN A 32 1.52 -30.18 -7.67
C ASN A 32 2.18 -29.87 -6.32
N LEU A 33 3.49 -29.58 -6.29
CA LEU A 33 4.17 -29.11 -5.10
C LEU A 33 3.69 -27.69 -4.78
N THR A 34 3.03 -27.57 -3.63
CA THR A 34 2.30 -26.43 -3.05
C THR A 34 2.76 -25.06 -3.55
N ASP A 35 1.86 -24.29 -4.17
CA ASP A 35 2.15 -22.95 -4.74
C ASP A 35 2.31 -21.85 -3.67
N THR A 36 2.32 -22.23 -2.39
CA THR A 36 2.65 -21.34 -1.29
C THR A 36 4.14 -20.99 -1.34
N PRO A 37 4.51 -19.72 -1.46
CA PRO A 37 5.90 -19.28 -1.35
C PRO A 37 6.46 -19.75 0.00
N ASP A 38 7.70 -20.25 0.02
CA ASP A 38 8.35 -20.48 1.32
C ASP A 38 8.39 -19.17 2.09
N PRO A 39 8.27 -19.22 3.43
CA PRO A 39 8.63 -18.08 4.25
C PRO A 39 10.09 -17.72 3.91
N GLU A 40 10.32 -16.49 3.43
CA GLU A 40 11.66 -16.00 3.16
C GLU A 40 12.53 -16.21 4.41
N SER A 41 13.67 -16.88 4.27
CA SER A 41 14.63 -16.95 5.38
C SER A 41 15.05 -15.53 5.73
N VAL A 42 14.94 -15.17 7.00
CA VAL A 42 15.22 -13.81 7.53
C VAL A 42 16.63 -13.31 7.16
N GLU A 43 17.54 -14.20 6.76
CA GLU A 43 18.90 -13.85 6.32
C GLU A 43 18.97 -13.17 4.94
N THR A 44 18.00 -13.38 4.05
CA THR A 44 17.93 -12.71 2.72
C THR A 44 16.87 -11.63 2.64
N ALA A 45 16.06 -11.46 3.69
CA ALA A 45 15.17 -10.31 3.79
C ALA A 45 16.00 -9.02 3.76
N PRO A 46 15.48 -7.91 3.20
CA PRO A 46 16.11 -6.61 3.38
C PRO A 46 16.37 -6.43 4.87
N LYS A 47 17.63 -6.27 5.28
CA LYS A 47 17.95 -5.89 6.65
C LYS A 47 17.31 -4.54 6.87
N TYR A 48 16.13 -4.55 7.45
CA TYR A 48 15.41 -3.34 7.81
C TYR A 48 16.34 -2.50 8.67
N SER A 49 16.47 -1.23 8.33
CA SER A 49 17.20 -0.31 9.18
C SER A 49 16.52 -0.26 10.55
N GLU A 50 17.27 0.05 11.59
CA GLU A 50 16.75 0.08 12.96
C GLU A 50 15.52 1.00 13.10
N GLY A 51 15.47 2.09 12.31
CA GLY A 51 14.30 2.97 12.23
C GLY A 51 13.08 2.33 11.55
N GLN A 52 13.26 1.50 10.52
CA GLN A 52 12.17 0.78 9.85
C GLN A 52 11.57 -0.29 10.78
N VAL A 53 12.42 -0.96 11.56
CA VAL A 53 11.97 -1.92 12.58
C VAL A 53 11.20 -1.21 13.68
N GLN A 54 11.65 -0.05 14.14
CA GLN A 54 10.95 0.74 15.16
C GLN A 54 9.60 1.30 14.68
N TYR A 55 9.51 1.70 13.41
CA TYR A 55 8.25 2.11 12.77
C TYR A 55 7.24 0.95 12.67
N LEU A 56 7.71 -0.23 12.24
CA LEU A 56 6.86 -1.43 12.10
C LEU A 56 6.45 -2.03 13.45
N LEU A 57 7.30 -1.93 14.48
CA LEU A 57 7.05 -2.46 15.83
C LEU A 57 6.28 -1.50 16.75
N GLY A 58 5.78 -0.37 16.22
CA GLY A 58 4.83 0.48 16.94
C GLY A 58 5.44 1.39 18.00
N ARG A 59 6.69 1.85 17.81
CA ARG A 59 7.15 3.04 18.55
C ARG A 59 6.36 4.25 18.06
N SER A 60 5.89 5.06 19.01
CA SER A 60 5.17 6.28 18.65
C SER A 60 6.14 7.25 17.96
N VAL A 61 5.68 7.93 16.90
CA VAL A 61 6.45 8.98 16.21
C VAL A 61 6.87 10.10 17.19
N ASP A 62 6.17 10.19 18.34
CA ASP A 62 6.43 11.14 19.40
C ASP A 62 7.74 10.86 20.17
N ASP A 63 8.27 9.64 20.11
CA ASP A 63 9.52 9.24 20.77
C ASP A 63 10.78 9.40 19.89
N LEU A 64 10.62 9.86 18.64
CA LEU A 64 11.74 10.07 17.72
C LEU A 64 12.48 11.38 18.05
N ASP A 65 13.81 11.33 18.02
CA ASP A 65 14.66 12.51 18.16
C ASP A 65 14.63 13.40 16.91
N ASP A 66 15.08 14.65 17.04
CA ASP A 66 14.99 15.67 15.99
C ASP A 66 15.76 15.28 14.71
N PHE A 67 16.84 14.51 14.85
CA PHE A 67 17.62 14.02 13.71
C PHE A 67 16.86 12.93 12.94
N GLN A 68 16.27 11.98 13.66
CA GLN A 68 15.46 10.91 13.10
C GLN A 68 14.18 11.44 12.43
N ARG A 69 13.52 12.44 13.04
CA ARG A 69 12.40 13.16 12.42
C ARG A 69 12.81 13.85 11.12
N GLY A 70 13.99 14.47 11.09
CA GLY A 70 14.53 15.12 9.90
C GLY A 70 14.78 14.15 8.74
N VAL A 71 15.35 12.97 9.03
CA VAL A 71 15.57 11.92 8.02
C VAL A 71 14.25 11.34 7.52
N LEU A 72 13.27 11.12 8.40
CA LEU A 72 11.94 10.61 8.03
C LEU A 72 11.18 11.62 7.16
N ALA A 73 11.26 12.92 7.47
CA ALA A 73 10.69 13.99 6.66
C ALA A 73 11.38 14.09 5.28
N GLY A 74 12.70 13.90 5.22
CA GLY A 74 13.46 13.88 3.98
C GLY A 74 13.12 12.71 3.05
N LEU A 75 12.79 11.54 3.60
CA LEU A 75 12.40 10.37 2.81
C LEU A 75 10.99 10.48 2.21
N GLY A 76 10.13 11.36 2.76
CA GLY A 76 8.73 11.55 2.34
C GLY A 76 8.50 12.69 1.34
N THR A 77 9.53 13.41 0.91
CA THR A 77 9.38 14.55 0.00
C THR A 77 9.87 14.21 -1.41
N THR A 78 9.03 13.51 -2.17
CA THR A 78 8.91 13.88 -3.59
C THR A 78 8.42 15.32 -3.62
N THR A 79 9.15 16.18 -4.30
CA THR A 79 8.90 17.61 -4.41
C THR A 79 7.64 17.85 -5.23
N GLU A 80 6.48 17.68 -4.61
CA GLU A 80 5.22 18.23 -5.07
C GLU A 80 4.53 18.85 -3.87
N GLU A 81 4.29 20.15 -3.97
CA GLU A 81 3.59 20.99 -3.01
C GLU A 81 2.15 20.50 -2.81
N THR A 82 1.96 19.39 -2.12
CA THR A 82 0.64 18.96 -1.66
C THR A 82 0.57 19.25 -0.18
N SER A 83 -0.10 20.35 0.15
CA SER A 83 -0.36 20.80 1.52
C SER A 83 -0.81 19.62 2.41
N THR A 84 0.08 19.17 3.31
CA THR A 84 -0.15 18.06 4.26
C THR A 84 -0.82 18.53 5.54
N ALA A 85 -1.39 19.74 5.57
CA ALA A 85 -2.18 20.19 6.70
C ALA A 85 -3.38 19.25 6.86
N LYS A 86 -3.32 18.39 7.90
CA LYS A 86 -4.43 17.53 8.33
C LYS A 86 -5.65 18.43 8.52
N PRO A 87 -6.68 18.37 7.66
CA PRO A 87 -7.83 19.25 7.82
C PRO A 87 -8.48 18.91 9.15
N SER A 88 -8.52 19.89 10.04
CA SER A 88 -9.14 19.78 11.36
C SER A 88 -10.65 19.92 11.18
N GLY A 89 -11.30 18.81 10.80
CA GLY A 89 -12.75 18.76 10.59
C GLY A 89 -13.18 17.69 9.60
N ALA A 90 -14.48 17.38 9.56
CA ALA A 90 -15.06 16.58 8.48
C ALA A 90 -14.70 17.21 7.12
N PRO A 91 -14.31 16.41 6.11
CA PRO A 91 -14.13 16.92 4.77
C PRO A 91 -15.45 17.56 4.30
N LYS A 92 -15.38 18.81 3.83
CA LYS A 92 -16.53 19.54 3.28
C LYS A 92 -16.25 19.91 1.84
N LEU A 93 -17.18 19.54 0.95
CA LEU A 93 -17.10 19.88 -0.46
C LEU A 93 -17.64 21.30 -0.70
N ASP A 94 -16.84 22.13 -1.37
CA ASP A 94 -17.27 23.43 -1.88
C ASP A 94 -18.03 23.27 -3.20
N VAL A 95 -19.35 23.23 -3.11
CA VAL A 95 -20.22 23.13 -4.29
C VAL A 95 -20.07 24.35 -5.21
N GLY A 96 -19.69 25.51 -4.66
CA GLY A 96 -19.44 26.73 -5.43
C GLY A 96 -18.19 26.61 -6.30
N LYS A 97 -17.07 26.13 -5.74
CA LYS A 97 -15.86 25.82 -6.53
C LYS A 97 -16.13 24.74 -7.58
N LEU A 98 -16.90 23.72 -7.24
CA LEU A 98 -17.27 22.65 -8.17
C LEU A 98 -18.12 23.16 -9.34
N GLN A 99 -19.03 24.09 -9.10
CA GLN A 99 -19.83 24.72 -10.15
C GLN A 99 -19.00 25.69 -11.01
N ALA A 100 -18.11 26.48 -10.39
CA ALA A 100 -17.24 27.44 -11.05
C ALA A 100 -16.14 26.78 -11.91
N SER A 101 -15.78 25.53 -11.62
CA SER A 101 -14.72 24.78 -12.31
C SER A 101 -14.98 24.48 -13.80
N GLY A 102 -16.19 24.72 -14.31
CA GLY A 102 -16.54 24.43 -15.71
C GLY A 102 -16.55 22.94 -16.08
N LEU A 103 -16.44 22.04 -15.09
CA LEU A 103 -16.43 20.60 -15.32
C LEU A 103 -17.73 20.08 -15.95
N THR A 104 -17.60 19.02 -16.74
CA THR A 104 -18.75 18.28 -17.28
C THR A 104 -19.56 17.63 -16.15
N PRO A 105 -20.85 17.36 -16.34
CA PRO A 105 -21.67 16.67 -15.35
C PRO A 105 -21.08 15.32 -14.89
N THR A 106 -20.46 14.58 -15.82
CA THR A 106 -19.80 13.31 -15.52
C THR A 106 -18.60 13.49 -14.59
N ALA A 107 -17.73 14.45 -14.88
CA ALA A 107 -16.56 14.73 -14.03
C ALA A 107 -16.97 15.24 -12.64
N ARG A 108 -18.07 16.00 -12.54
CA ARG A 108 -18.62 16.40 -11.24
C ARG A 108 -19.10 15.19 -10.45
N ASN A 109 -19.81 14.25 -11.09
CA ASN A 109 -20.26 13.03 -10.43
C ASN A 109 -19.08 12.18 -9.94
N GLU A 110 -18.00 12.07 -10.71
CA GLU A 110 -16.77 11.38 -10.27
C GLU A 110 -16.18 12.04 -9.02
N ILE A 111 -16.12 13.38 -8.95
CA ILE A 111 -15.66 14.09 -7.76
C ILE A 111 -16.56 13.81 -6.56
N PHE A 112 -17.88 13.73 -6.76
CA PHE A 112 -18.80 13.34 -5.69
C PHE A 112 -18.55 11.91 -5.19
N GLU A 113 -18.29 10.96 -6.08
CA GLU A 113 -17.95 9.58 -5.70
C GLU A 113 -16.64 9.53 -4.90
N TRP A 114 -15.60 10.25 -5.34
CA TRP A 114 -14.35 10.36 -4.59
C TRP A 114 -14.54 11.07 -3.25
N PHE A 115 -15.43 12.06 -3.16
CA PHE A 115 -15.74 12.74 -1.91
C PHE A 115 -16.38 11.79 -0.88
N LYS A 116 -17.27 10.88 -1.32
CA LYS A 116 -17.85 9.85 -0.44
C LYS A 116 -16.78 8.95 0.20
N VAL A 117 -15.68 8.66 -0.50
CA VAL A 117 -14.55 7.90 0.06
C VAL A 117 -13.91 8.68 1.21
N LEU A 118 -13.74 10.00 1.07
CA LEU A 118 -13.22 10.84 2.16
C LEU A 118 -14.18 10.93 3.35
N GLU A 119 -15.49 11.03 3.10
CA GLU A 119 -16.50 11.01 4.17
C GLU A 119 -16.51 9.67 4.93
N GLN A 120 -16.42 8.56 4.20
CA GLN A 120 -16.35 7.24 4.81
C GLN A 120 -15.06 7.07 5.62
N ALA A 121 -13.93 7.56 5.12
CA ALA A 121 -12.68 7.54 5.86
C ALA A 121 -12.71 8.38 7.14
N ASP A 122 -13.35 9.55 7.12
CA ASP A 122 -13.57 10.37 8.33
C ASP A 122 -14.49 9.66 9.33
N ARG A 123 -15.55 8.99 8.85
CA ARG A 123 -16.43 8.18 9.70
C ARG A 123 -15.68 7.03 10.37
N GLU A 124 -14.87 6.29 9.62
CA GLU A 124 -14.04 5.19 10.13
C GLU A 124 -12.94 5.69 11.09
N ALA A 125 -12.41 6.90 10.85
CA ALA A 125 -11.47 7.53 11.75
C ALA A 125 -12.13 7.90 13.09
N ARG A 126 -13.34 8.49 13.05
CA ARG A 126 -14.10 8.86 14.24
C ARG A 126 -14.57 7.65 15.05
N SER A 127 -14.82 6.52 14.39
CA SER A 127 -15.13 5.27 15.09
C SER A 127 -13.90 4.57 15.69
N GLY A 128 -12.70 5.14 15.52
CA GLY A 128 -11.46 4.61 16.10
C GLY A 128 -10.88 3.42 15.34
N ILE A 129 -11.32 3.17 14.10
CA ILE A 129 -10.74 2.11 13.27
C ILE A 129 -9.35 2.54 12.82
N ALA A 130 -8.35 1.71 13.12
CA ALA A 130 -6.98 1.92 12.68
C ALA A 130 -6.90 1.98 11.16
N GLU A 131 -6.07 2.87 10.62
CA GLU A 131 -6.02 3.17 9.17
C GLU A 131 -5.80 1.94 8.28
N HIS A 132 -4.99 0.98 8.73
CA HIS A 132 -4.73 -0.26 8.00
C HIS A 132 -5.93 -1.22 7.91
N LEU A 133 -6.95 -1.04 8.77
CA LEU A 133 -8.19 -1.83 8.78
C LEU A 133 -9.34 -1.13 8.05
N ARG A 134 -9.13 0.10 7.57
CA ARG A 134 -10.16 0.89 6.90
C ARG A 134 -10.46 0.35 5.51
N SER A 135 -11.74 0.31 5.16
CA SER A 135 -12.18 -0.11 3.82
C SER A 135 -11.66 0.85 2.73
N THR A 136 -11.47 2.11 3.12
CA THR A 136 -11.06 3.23 2.26
C THR A 136 -9.55 3.37 2.07
N ARG A 137 -8.73 2.52 2.73
CA ARG A 137 -7.27 2.72 2.83
C ARG A 137 -6.53 2.83 1.51
N TRP A 138 -6.99 2.12 0.47
CA TRP A 138 -6.34 2.08 -0.84
C TRP A 138 -6.77 3.23 -1.76
N ASP A 139 -7.94 3.80 -1.50
CA ASP A 139 -8.56 4.83 -2.35
C ASP A 139 -8.41 6.23 -1.77
N LEU A 140 -7.93 6.34 -0.53
CA LEU A 140 -7.85 7.59 0.22
C LEU A 140 -6.94 8.64 -0.46
N GLU A 141 -5.76 8.23 -0.93
CA GLU A 141 -4.82 9.14 -1.59
C GLU A 141 -5.36 9.63 -2.93
N ARG A 142 -5.95 8.72 -3.72
CA ARG A 142 -6.61 9.07 -4.99
C ARG A 142 -7.80 10.00 -4.76
N ALA A 143 -8.59 9.76 -3.73
CA ALA A 143 -9.70 10.61 -3.36
C ALA A 143 -9.23 12.02 -2.98
N ARG A 144 -8.13 12.14 -2.21
CA ARG A 144 -7.53 13.44 -1.87
C ARG A 144 -7.03 14.20 -3.09
N GLN A 145 -6.38 13.52 -4.03
CA GLN A 145 -5.89 14.15 -5.26
C GLN A 145 -7.04 14.70 -6.13
N ASN A 146 -8.10 13.92 -6.31
CA ASN A 146 -9.22 14.31 -7.17
C ASN A 146 -10.12 15.39 -6.52
N VAL A 147 -10.32 15.32 -5.20
CA VAL A 147 -11.28 16.17 -4.49
C VAL A 147 -10.61 17.39 -3.84
N GLY A 148 -9.30 17.33 -3.57
CA GLY A 148 -8.53 18.37 -2.88
C GLY A 148 -8.77 19.80 -3.37
N PRO A 149 -8.80 20.07 -4.69
CA PRO A 149 -9.07 21.42 -5.21
C PRO A 149 -10.46 21.98 -4.83
N TYR A 150 -11.40 21.11 -4.48
CA TYR A 150 -12.81 21.44 -4.23
C TYR A 150 -13.18 21.34 -2.74
N LEU A 151 -12.22 21.15 -1.84
CA LEU A 151 -12.47 21.15 -0.39
C LEU A 151 -12.42 22.59 0.19
N VAL A 152 -13.05 22.76 1.37
CA VAL A 152 -13.04 23.98 2.20
C VAL A 152 -12.26 23.77 3.49
#